data_AF-F9WF21-F1
#
_entry.id   AF-F9WF21-F1
#
_cell.length_a   1.000
_cell.length_b   1.000
_cell.length_c   1.000
_cell.angle_alpha   90.00
_cell.angle_beta   90.00
_cell.angle_gamma   90.00
#
_symmetry.space_group_name_H-M   'P 1'
#
loop_
_entity.id
_entity.type
_entity.pdbx_description
1 polymer ?
#
loop_
_entity_poly.entity_id
_entity_poly.type
_entity_poly.pdbx_seq_one_letter_code
_entity_poly.pdbx_strand_id
1 'polypeptide(L)'
;MEEFYNNPFKNNHEIDDICFAPLLSVASESTTELTPVVSPAITPYADISNNIPPSQIMGDVQCQGQASSNRLQHKLEETVKANAATCDMYTSHIEAQRQEIDHLDRQNNDLQMRVAMLESQLRSVTLEKDCAAMAYKREFERNAALEATITALRSELDSVDERARYLATTYNRGVEVAQQPPEAAHAQRTQQGPIATGRQSQPRYYDPRPCSSAEGEEFSQGQARLGLHPQRQQPSLSPSSRGVVEDVRSGIGAYPGLRKGEELTEVVDKLEKKLQVACQRRDVLEAKLRKVETVRIRSGAERARKISMERELATFQKEISDIKMSLRSMSALDR
;
A
#
# COMPACT_ATOMS: atom_id res chain seq x y z
N MET A 1 13.52 35.08 15.20
CA MET A 1 13.73 34.15 14.07
C MET A 1 13.20 32.74 14.40
N GLU A 2 12.13 32.62 15.20
CA GLU A 2 11.59 31.34 15.70
C GLU A 2 10.11 31.10 15.34
N GLU A 3 9.51 31.94 14.51
CA GLU A 3 8.05 31.89 14.23
C GLU A 3 7.65 31.02 13.03
N PHE A 4 8.58 30.27 12.42
CA PHE A 4 8.32 29.53 11.17
C PHE A 4 7.94 28.04 11.33
N TYR A 5 7.77 27.55 12.57
CA TYR A 5 7.26 26.20 12.83
C TYR A 5 5.92 26.22 13.58
N ASN A 6 4.92 26.89 13.00
CA ASN A 6 3.53 26.66 13.39
C ASN A 6 3.10 25.30 12.84
N ASN A 7 3.36 24.25 13.64
CA ASN A 7 2.88 22.91 13.40
C ASN A 7 1.34 22.90 13.51
N PRO A 8 0.58 22.69 12.42
CA PRO A 8 -0.88 22.75 12.43
C PRO A 8 -1.51 21.62 13.26
N PHE A 9 -0.73 20.67 13.75
CA PHE A 9 -1.20 19.52 14.54
C PHE A 9 -1.00 19.67 16.05
N LYS A 10 -0.45 20.80 16.54
CA LYS A 10 -0.10 20.93 17.97
C LYS A 10 -1.28 21.03 18.94
N ASN A 11 -2.50 21.29 18.45
CA ASN A 11 -3.69 21.53 19.31
C ASN A 11 -4.86 20.58 19.07
N ASN A 12 -4.69 19.49 18.31
CA ASN A 12 -5.75 18.49 18.17
C ASN A 12 -5.69 17.46 19.32
N HIS A 13 -6.17 17.87 20.50
CA HIS A 13 -6.38 16.96 21.63
C HIS A 13 -7.38 15.83 21.33
N GLU A 14 -8.16 15.91 20.24
CA GLU A 14 -9.05 14.83 19.81
C GLU A 14 -8.32 13.61 19.19
N ILE A 15 -7.04 13.74 18.79
CA ILE A 15 -6.28 12.63 18.19
C ILE A 15 -5.49 11.84 19.26
N ASP A 16 -5.18 12.47 20.39
CA ASP A 16 -4.50 11.81 21.52
C ASP A 16 -5.43 10.87 22.31
N ASP A 17 -6.75 10.94 22.09
CA ASP A 17 -7.75 10.02 22.67
C ASP A 17 -7.94 8.74 21.86
N ILE A 18 -7.17 8.52 20.79
CA ILE A 18 -7.06 7.19 20.17
C ILE A 18 -6.15 6.33 21.07
N CYS A 19 -6.70 5.95 22.21
CA CYS A 19 -6.14 4.95 23.09
C CYS A 19 -5.94 3.67 22.28
N PHE A 20 -4.69 3.33 22.01
CA PHE A 20 -4.31 1.96 21.65
C PHE A 20 -4.69 1.08 22.85
N ALA A 21 -5.90 0.52 22.81
CA ALA A 21 -6.29 -0.52 23.74
C ALA A 21 -5.22 -1.62 23.66
N PRO A 22 -4.62 -2.03 24.80
CA PRO A 22 -3.77 -3.21 24.80
C PRO A 22 -4.61 -4.36 24.25
N LEU A 23 -4.13 -5.03 23.22
CA LEU A 23 -4.64 -6.32 22.80
C LEU A 23 -4.41 -7.29 23.96
N LEU A 24 -5.34 -7.29 24.91
CA LEU A 24 -5.53 -8.41 25.81
C LEU A 24 -6.02 -9.55 24.91
N SER A 25 -5.07 -10.40 24.50
CA SER A 25 -5.38 -11.76 24.09
C SER A 25 -6.18 -12.40 25.21
N VAL A 26 -7.50 -12.37 25.08
CA VAL A 26 -8.38 -13.31 25.76
C VAL A 26 -8.08 -14.66 25.12
N ALA A 27 -7.02 -15.31 25.60
CA ALA A 27 -6.91 -16.75 25.50
C ALA A 27 -8.17 -17.29 26.18
N SER A 28 -9.12 -17.72 25.37
CA SER A 28 -10.29 -18.44 25.88
C SER A 28 -9.75 -19.72 26.49
N GLU A 29 -9.62 -19.72 27.81
CA GLU A 29 -9.48 -20.92 28.63
C GLU A 29 -10.74 -21.75 28.42
N SER A 30 -10.76 -22.60 27.39
CA SER A 30 -11.65 -23.75 27.34
C SER A 30 -11.04 -24.82 28.25
N THR A 31 -11.19 -24.61 29.55
CA THR A 31 -11.02 -25.61 30.59
C THR A 31 -12.04 -26.71 30.33
N THR A 32 -11.67 -27.68 29.51
CA THR A 32 -12.34 -28.98 29.49
C THR A 32 -11.55 -29.83 30.46
N GLU A 33 -12.06 -29.91 31.68
CA GLU A 33 -11.63 -30.89 32.68
C GLU A 33 -11.55 -32.26 32.00
N LEU A 34 -10.33 -32.76 31.81
CA LEU A 34 -10.10 -34.18 31.58
C LEU A 34 -10.50 -34.89 32.87
N THR A 35 -11.75 -35.33 32.93
CA THR A 35 -12.21 -36.30 33.90
C THR A 35 -11.37 -37.56 33.69
N PRO A 36 -10.54 -38.00 34.66
CA PRO A 36 -9.98 -39.34 34.58
C PRO A 36 -11.15 -40.30 34.78
N VAL A 37 -11.50 -41.04 33.73
CA VAL A 37 -12.39 -42.20 33.84
C VAL A 37 -11.69 -43.20 34.76
N VAL A 38 -12.11 -43.16 36.02
CA VAL A 38 -11.88 -44.19 37.02
C VAL A 38 -12.36 -45.51 36.42
N SER A 39 -11.40 -46.38 36.11
CA SER A 39 -11.67 -47.78 35.81
C SER A 39 -12.21 -48.44 37.09
N PRO A 40 -13.41 -49.03 37.10
CA PRO A 40 -13.87 -49.76 38.26
C PRO A 40 -13.17 -51.13 38.31
N ALA A 41 -12.44 -51.33 39.40
CA ALA A 41 -12.30 -52.56 40.16
C ALA A 41 -12.25 -53.88 39.37
N ILE A 42 -11.05 -54.44 39.27
CA ILE A 42 -10.84 -55.88 39.22
C ILE A 42 -11.49 -56.47 40.48
N THR A 43 -12.61 -57.18 40.29
CA THR A 43 -13.20 -58.02 41.35
C THR A 43 -12.21 -59.13 41.73
N PRO A 44 -11.97 -59.36 43.03
CA PRO A 44 -11.15 -60.46 43.49
C PRO A 44 -11.85 -61.79 43.22
N TYR A 45 -11.10 -62.74 42.65
CA TYR A 45 -11.45 -64.14 42.57
C TYR A 45 -11.64 -64.67 44.01
N ALA A 46 -12.88 -64.80 44.44
CA ALA A 46 -13.23 -65.53 45.64
C ALA A 46 -13.41 -67.01 45.25
N ASP A 47 -12.41 -67.82 45.60
CA ASP A 47 -12.58 -69.25 45.77
C ASP A 47 -13.64 -69.50 46.85
N ILE A 48 -14.82 -69.97 46.43
CA ILE A 48 -15.80 -70.58 47.34
C ILE A 48 -16.24 -71.91 46.74
N SER A 49 -15.57 -72.96 47.23
CA SER A 49 -16.18 -74.19 47.73
C SER A 49 -17.32 -74.79 46.91
N ASN A 50 -16.95 -75.80 46.12
CA ASN A 50 -17.82 -76.93 45.78
C ASN A 50 -18.50 -77.47 47.04
N ASN A 51 -19.83 -77.37 47.11
CA ASN A 51 -20.74 -78.38 47.67
C ASN A 51 -22.13 -77.76 47.81
N ILE A 52 -23.10 -78.22 47.01
CA ILE A 52 -24.55 -78.36 47.28
C ILE A 52 -25.21 -78.98 46.01
N PRO A 53 -26.27 -79.80 46.16
CA PRO A 53 -26.50 -81.03 45.39
C PRO A 53 -27.36 -80.85 44.12
N PRO A 54 -27.40 -81.87 43.22
CA PRO A 54 -28.10 -81.79 41.95
C PRO A 54 -29.56 -82.23 42.11
N SER A 55 -30.48 -81.27 42.23
CA SER A 55 -31.89 -81.52 41.97
C SER A 55 -32.69 -80.22 41.92
N GLN A 56 -33.40 -80.01 40.80
CA GLN A 56 -34.47 -79.03 40.57
C GLN A 56 -34.09 -77.58 40.25
N ILE A 57 -33.54 -77.31 39.05
CA ILE A 57 -33.83 -76.06 38.31
C ILE A 57 -33.86 -76.37 36.80
N MET A 58 -34.91 -77.06 36.33
CA MET A 58 -35.31 -77.04 34.91
C MET A 58 -36.65 -76.32 34.85
N GLY A 59 -36.61 -75.00 34.75
CA GLY A 59 -37.81 -74.17 34.68
C GLY A 59 -37.55 -72.69 34.35
N ASP A 60 -36.49 -72.09 34.90
CA ASP A 60 -36.34 -70.62 34.86
C ASP A 60 -35.20 -70.08 33.97
N VAL A 61 -34.42 -70.95 33.33
CA VAL A 61 -33.24 -70.54 32.52
C VAL A 61 -33.65 -69.89 31.19
N GLN A 62 -34.87 -70.12 30.72
CA GLN A 62 -35.34 -69.61 29.42
C GLN A 62 -35.95 -68.20 29.50
N CYS A 63 -36.49 -67.79 30.66
CA CYS A 63 -37.00 -66.42 30.88
C CYS A 63 -35.87 -65.39 31.13
N GLN A 64 -34.74 -65.81 31.67
CA GLN A 64 -33.63 -64.90 32.00
C GLN A 64 -32.82 -64.45 30.77
N GLY A 65 -32.75 -65.28 29.71
CA GLY A 65 -32.09 -64.96 28.44
C GLY A 65 -32.85 -63.95 27.57
N GLN A 66 -34.19 -63.94 27.62
CA GLN A 66 -35.00 -62.96 26.89
C GLN A 66 -34.92 -61.57 27.52
N ALA A 67 -34.93 -61.48 28.86
CA ALA A 67 -34.80 -60.22 29.58
C ALA A 67 -33.42 -59.56 29.36
N SER A 68 -32.33 -60.34 29.29
CA SER A 68 -30.98 -59.82 29.03
C SER A 68 -30.79 -59.36 27.59
N SER A 69 -31.34 -60.09 26.61
CA SER A 69 -31.35 -59.68 25.20
C SER A 69 -32.09 -58.36 24.98
N ASN A 70 -33.29 -58.20 25.57
CA ASN A 70 -34.07 -56.95 25.48
C ASN A 70 -33.34 -55.77 26.12
N ARG A 71 -32.61 -55.98 27.23
CA ARG A 71 -31.80 -54.94 27.87
C ARG A 71 -30.62 -54.49 27.00
N LEU A 72 -29.95 -55.42 26.34
CA LEU A 72 -28.85 -55.11 25.42
C LEU A 72 -29.37 -54.36 24.19
N GLN A 73 -30.50 -54.78 23.63
CA GLN A 73 -31.14 -54.10 22.51
C GLN A 73 -31.53 -52.67 22.88
N HIS A 74 -32.15 -52.45 24.04
CA HIS A 74 -32.46 -51.10 24.53
C HIS A 74 -31.21 -50.23 24.67
N LYS A 75 -30.13 -50.76 25.25
CA LYS A 75 -28.86 -50.04 25.38
C LYS A 75 -28.26 -49.69 24.00
N LEU A 76 -28.36 -50.59 23.04
CA LEU A 76 -27.95 -50.31 21.65
C LEU A 76 -28.81 -49.21 21.03
N GLU A 77 -30.13 -49.25 21.19
CA GLU A 77 -31.03 -48.21 20.71
C GLU A 77 -30.75 -46.84 21.36
N GLU A 78 -30.47 -46.80 22.66
CA GLU A 78 -30.08 -45.57 23.36
C GLU A 78 -28.75 -45.02 22.85
N THR A 79 -27.74 -45.88 22.67
CA THR A 79 -26.44 -45.46 22.12
C THR A 79 -26.54 -44.98 20.68
N VAL A 80 -27.37 -45.62 19.85
CA VAL A 80 -27.64 -45.17 18.48
C VAL A 80 -28.36 -43.82 18.49
N LYS A 81 -29.38 -43.63 19.36
CA LYS A 81 -30.08 -42.35 19.51
C LYS A 81 -29.14 -41.24 20.00
N ALA A 82 -28.30 -41.52 20.99
CA ALA A 82 -27.31 -40.57 21.48
C ALA A 82 -26.30 -40.19 20.38
N ASN A 83 -25.84 -41.17 19.60
CA ASN A 83 -24.93 -40.92 18.49
C ASN A 83 -25.60 -40.15 17.32
N ALA A 84 -26.88 -40.40 17.05
CA ALA A 84 -27.64 -39.61 16.09
C ALA A 84 -27.75 -38.15 16.54
N ALA A 85 -28.09 -37.91 17.82
CA ALA A 85 -28.17 -36.57 18.39
C ALA A 85 -26.82 -35.83 18.34
N THR A 86 -25.69 -36.50 18.62
CA THR A 86 -24.37 -35.88 18.47
C THR A 86 -24.04 -35.57 17.01
N CYS A 87 -24.39 -36.45 16.06
CA CYS A 87 -24.23 -36.18 14.64
C CYS A 87 -25.05 -34.97 14.18
N ASP A 88 -26.28 -34.83 14.65
CA ASP A 88 -27.15 -33.69 14.33
C ASP A 88 -26.57 -32.38 14.92
N MET A 89 -26.04 -32.44 16.15
CA MET A 89 -25.35 -31.31 16.77
C MET A 89 -24.13 -30.87 15.97
N TYR A 90 -23.26 -31.81 15.59
CA TYR A 90 -22.07 -31.49 14.79
C TYR A 90 -22.44 -30.95 13.41
N THR A 91 -23.48 -31.50 12.78
CA THR A 91 -23.98 -31.02 11.48
C THR A 91 -24.46 -29.57 11.61
N SER A 92 -25.26 -29.28 12.63
CA SER A 92 -25.74 -27.92 12.92
C SER A 92 -24.59 -26.94 13.18
N HIS A 93 -23.56 -27.37 13.92
CA HIS A 93 -22.38 -26.55 14.18
C HIS A 93 -21.57 -26.28 12.91
N ILE A 94 -21.37 -27.29 12.05
CA ILE A 94 -20.69 -27.13 10.76
C ILE A 94 -21.46 -26.15 9.87
N GLU A 95 -22.79 -26.23 9.84
CA GLU A 95 -23.63 -25.29 9.08
C GLU A 95 -23.52 -23.86 9.61
N ALA A 96 -23.55 -23.67 10.93
CA ALA A 96 -23.35 -22.36 11.54
C ALA A 96 -21.97 -21.78 11.20
N GLN A 97 -20.91 -22.59 11.25
CA GLN A 97 -19.56 -22.18 10.86
C GLN A 97 -19.47 -21.79 9.38
N ARG A 98 -20.16 -22.52 8.49
CA ARG A 98 -20.23 -22.17 7.07
C ARG A 98 -20.91 -20.82 6.84
N GLN A 99 -22.03 -20.58 7.51
CA GLN A 99 -22.73 -19.30 7.42
C GLN A 99 -21.88 -18.14 7.94
N GLU A 100 -21.11 -18.35 9.01
CA GLU A 100 -20.19 -17.35 9.53
C GLU A 100 -19.04 -17.05 8.57
N ILE A 101 -18.46 -18.07 7.93
CA ILE A 101 -17.45 -17.88 6.88
C ILE A 101 -18.01 -17.03 5.73
N ASP A 102 -19.21 -17.36 5.23
CA ASP A 102 -19.87 -16.59 4.18
C ASP A 102 -20.21 -15.15 4.60
N HIS A 103 -20.45 -14.92 5.89
CA HIS A 103 -20.64 -13.58 6.44
C HIS A 103 -19.34 -12.78 6.45
N LEU A 104 -18.26 -13.37 6.97
CA LEU A 104 -16.94 -12.75 7.05
C LEU A 104 -16.36 -12.49 5.65
N ASP A 105 -16.58 -13.37 4.69
CA ASP A 105 -16.14 -13.18 3.29
C ASP A 105 -16.83 -11.98 2.64
N ARG A 106 -18.13 -11.77 2.91
CA ARG A 106 -18.85 -10.57 2.46
C ARG A 106 -18.29 -9.30 3.09
N GLN A 107 -18.08 -9.30 4.40
CA GLN A 107 -17.47 -8.15 5.10
C GLN A 107 -16.07 -7.85 4.58
N ASN A 108 -15.25 -8.87 4.32
CA ASN A 108 -13.90 -8.71 3.78
C ASN A 108 -13.95 -8.08 2.38
N ASN A 109 -14.88 -8.52 1.52
CA ASN A 109 -15.09 -7.93 0.21
C ASN A 109 -15.49 -6.45 0.30
N ASP A 110 -16.45 -6.12 1.17
CA ASP A 110 -16.88 -4.73 1.39
C ASP A 110 -15.73 -3.84 1.88
N LEU A 111 -14.90 -4.35 2.81
CA LEU A 111 -13.71 -3.65 3.29
C LEU A 111 -12.67 -3.46 2.17
N GLN A 112 -12.42 -4.48 1.34
CA GLN A 112 -11.51 -4.36 0.20
C GLN A 112 -11.99 -3.30 -0.80
N MET A 113 -13.29 -3.26 -1.10
CA MET A 113 -13.88 -2.22 -1.95
C MET A 113 -13.68 -0.83 -1.34
N ARG A 114 -13.89 -0.69 -0.03
CA ARG A 114 -13.70 0.57 0.68
C ARG A 114 -12.25 1.03 0.67
N VAL A 115 -11.29 0.12 0.86
CA VAL A 115 -9.85 0.43 0.75
C VAL A 115 -9.52 0.91 -0.67
N ALA A 116 -9.95 0.19 -1.71
CA ALA A 116 -9.69 0.59 -3.10
C ALA A 116 -10.27 1.98 -3.43
N MET A 117 -11.45 2.30 -2.91
CA MET A 117 -12.07 3.62 -3.05
C MET A 117 -11.25 4.71 -2.34
N LEU A 118 -10.87 4.49 -1.08
CA LEU A 118 -10.07 5.45 -0.31
C LEU A 118 -8.68 5.68 -0.93
N GLU A 119 -8.03 4.63 -1.42
CA GLU A 119 -6.78 4.74 -2.16
C GLU A 119 -6.94 5.58 -3.44
N SER A 120 -8.06 5.42 -4.15
CA SER A 120 -8.37 6.25 -5.33
C SER A 120 -8.56 7.71 -4.95
N GLN A 121 -9.29 7.99 -3.87
CA GLN A 121 -9.49 9.36 -3.36
C GLN A 121 -8.16 9.99 -2.94
N LEU A 122 -7.29 9.25 -2.24
CA LEU A 122 -5.97 9.71 -1.83
C LEU A 122 -5.10 10.08 -3.04
N ARG A 123 -5.13 9.26 -4.11
CA ARG A 123 -4.42 9.56 -5.36
C ARG A 123 -4.95 10.84 -6.02
N SER A 124 -6.27 11.07 -6.03
CA SER A 124 -6.88 12.31 -6.56
C SER A 124 -6.43 13.54 -5.78
N VAL A 125 -6.56 13.51 -4.45
CA VAL A 125 -6.18 14.64 -3.58
C VAL A 125 -4.68 14.93 -3.69
N THR A 126 -3.84 13.89 -3.85
CA THR A 126 -2.40 14.08 -4.04
C THR A 126 -2.11 14.80 -5.35
N LEU A 127 -2.79 14.45 -6.45
CA LEU A 127 -2.66 15.14 -7.74
C LEU A 127 -3.15 16.59 -7.66
N GLU A 128 -4.28 16.84 -6.99
CA GLU A 128 -4.80 18.20 -6.77
C GLU A 128 -3.81 19.05 -5.98
N LYS A 129 -3.21 18.51 -4.91
CA LYS A 129 -2.17 19.18 -4.12
C LYS A 129 -0.96 19.54 -4.99
N ASP A 130 -0.49 18.62 -5.83
CA ASP A 130 0.65 18.86 -6.70
C ASP A 130 0.33 19.91 -7.79
N CYS A 131 -0.89 19.91 -8.32
CA CYS A 131 -1.37 20.96 -9.23
C CYS A 131 -1.41 22.34 -8.54
N ALA A 132 -1.97 22.41 -7.33
CA ALA A 132 -2.02 23.64 -6.54
C ALA A 132 -0.62 24.14 -6.19
N ALA A 133 0.32 23.25 -5.85
CA ALA A 133 1.71 23.61 -5.57
C ALA A 133 2.42 24.21 -6.81
N MET A 134 2.18 23.64 -8.00
CA MET A 134 2.70 24.21 -9.25
C MET A 134 2.08 25.57 -9.57
N ALA A 135 0.77 25.75 -9.37
CA ALA A 135 0.09 27.02 -9.55
C ALA A 135 0.65 28.09 -8.60
N TYR A 136 0.76 27.77 -7.31
CA TYR A 136 1.37 28.65 -6.31
C TYR A 136 2.80 29.05 -6.68
N LYS A 137 3.61 28.11 -7.16
CA LYS A 137 4.98 28.39 -7.60
C LYS A 137 5.02 29.38 -8.77
N ARG A 138 4.11 29.25 -9.75
CA ARG A 138 4.02 30.20 -10.87
C ARG A 138 3.62 31.59 -10.41
N GLU A 139 2.65 31.70 -9.50
CA GLU A 139 2.25 32.98 -8.91
C GLU A 139 3.38 33.61 -8.09
N PHE A 140 4.14 32.80 -7.35
CA PHE A 140 5.32 33.27 -6.64
C PHE A 140 6.40 33.84 -7.58
N GLU A 141 6.71 33.13 -8.68
CA GLU A 141 7.66 33.59 -9.70
C GLU A 141 7.14 34.87 -10.40
N ARG A 142 5.84 34.95 -10.69
CA ARG A 142 5.18 36.15 -11.24
C ARG A 142 5.30 37.34 -10.29
N ASN A 143 5.02 37.14 -9.00
CA ASN A 143 5.11 38.19 -7.98
C ASN A 143 6.55 38.67 -7.84
N ALA A 144 7.54 37.77 -7.83
CA ALA A 144 8.95 38.15 -7.80
C ALA A 144 9.36 39.00 -9.01
N ALA A 145 8.86 38.67 -10.21
CA ALA A 145 9.08 39.48 -11.40
C ALA A 145 8.43 40.88 -11.29
N LEU A 146 7.21 40.95 -10.77
CA LEU A 146 6.52 42.23 -10.52
C LEU A 146 7.26 43.08 -9.48
N GLU A 147 7.73 42.50 -8.38
CA GLU A 147 8.54 43.21 -7.38
C GLU A 147 9.83 43.78 -7.97
N ALA A 148 10.50 43.03 -8.85
CA ALA A 148 11.66 43.53 -9.58
C ALA A 148 11.30 44.73 -10.46
N THR A 149 10.17 44.68 -11.19
CA THR A 149 9.71 45.83 -12.00
C THR A 149 9.33 47.05 -11.15
N ILE A 150 8.65 46.85 -10.02
CA ILE A 150 8.32 47.93 -9.08
C ILE A 150 9.60 48.58 -8.55
N THR A 151 10.61 47.78 -8.21
CA THR A 151 11.89 48.29 -7.71
C THR A 151 12.63 49.10 -8.78
N ALA A 152 12.65 48.62 -10.04
CA ALA A 152 13.24 49.36 -11.16
C ALA A 152 12.52 50.70 -11.40
N LEU A 153 11.18 50.69 -11.47
CA LEU A 153 10.38 51.89 -11.67
C LEU A 153 10.54 52.91 -10.52
N ARG A 154 10.67 52.44 -9.26
CA ARG A 154 10.99 53.32 -8.12
C ARG A 154 12.35 54.01 -8.32
N SER A 155 13.38 53.26 -8.72
CA SER A 155 14.70 53.85 -8.97
C SER A 155 14.70 54.85 -10.14
N GLU A 156 13.90 54.61 -11.17
CA GLU A 156 13.72 55.55 -12.30
C GLU A 156 13.00 56.82 -11.85
N LEU A 157 11.95 56.68 -11.03
CA LEU A 157 11.22 57.82 -10.44
C LEU A 157 12.15 58.67 -9.57
N ASP A 158 12.93 58.05 -8.67
CA ASP A 158 13.91 58.74 -7.84
C ASP A 158 14.96 59.50 -8.68
N SER A 159 15.40 58.91 -9.80
CA SER A 159 16.33 59.53 -10.75
C SER A 159 15.71 60.72 -11.48
N VAL A 160 14.43 60.64 -11.89
CA VAL A 160 13.69 61.75 -12.49
C VAL A 160 13.50 62.87 -11.48
N ASP A 161 13.13 62.55 -10.25
CA ASP A 161 12.95 63.52 -9.17
C ASP A 161 14.25 64.25 -8.85
N GLU A 162 15.37 63.54 -8.78
CA GLU A 162 16.68 64.17 -8.54
C GLU A 162 17.07 65.13 -9.69
N ARG A 163 16.83 64.73 -10.95
CA ARG A 163 17.04 65.62 -12.09
C ARG A 163 16.12 66.83 -12.06
N ALA A 164 14.86 66.67 -11.65
CA ALA A 164 13.92 67.78 -11.51
C ALA A 164 14.36 68.77 -10.41
N ARG A 165 14.82 68.27 -9.25
CA ARG A 165 15.40 69.10 -8.18
C ARG A 165 16.65 69.85 -8.66
N TYR A 166 17.53 69.19 -9.40
CA TYR A 166 18.72 69.82 -9.98
C TYR A 166 18.35 70.94 -10.99
N LEU A 167 17.38 70.69 -11.86
CA LEU A 167 16.88 71.72 -12.79
C LEU A 167 16.23 72.90 -12.06
N ALA A 168 15.44 72.65 -11.02
CA ALA A 168 14.84 73.71 -10.22
C ALA A 168 15.89 74.59 -9.52
N THR A 169 16.93 73.99 -8.96
CA THR A 169 18.03 74.75 -8.29
C THR A 169 18.88 75.55 -9.28
N THR A 170 19.19 75.00 -10.46
CA THR A 170 19.91 75.72 -11.52
C THR A 170 19.09 76.88 -12.09
N TYR A 171 17.78 76.69 -12.29
CA TYR A 171 16.88 77.75 -12.74
C TYR A 171 16.79 78.91 -11.75
N ASN A 172 16.57 78.63 -10.46
CA ASN A 172 16.50 79.65 -9.41
C ASN A 172 17.80 80.48 -9.33
N ARG A 173 18.96 79.85 -9.53
CA ARG A 173 20.26 80.55 -9.57
C ARG A 173 20.41 81.45 -10.79
N GLY A 174 19.87 81.07 -11.95
CA GLY A 174 19.90 81.88 -13.17
C GLY A 174 19.02 83.13 -13.09
N VAL A 175 17.93 83.09 -12.31
CA VAL A 175 17.03 84.23 -12.11
C VAL A 175 17.69 85.33 -11.25
N GLU A 176 18.53 84.97 -10.27
CA GLU A 176 19.25 85.96 -9.45
C GLU A 176 20.31 86.75 -10.23
N VAL A 177 20.94 86.15 -11.25
CA VAL A 177 21.95 86.82 -12.09
C VAL A 177 21.33 87.84 -13.06
N ALA A 178 20.06 87.65 -13.46
CA ALA A 178 19.36 88.55 -14.36
C ALA A 178 18.83 89.84 -13.69
N GLN A 179 18.93 89.96 -12.36
CA GLN A 179 18.53 91.18 -11.62
C GLN A 179 19.71 92.08 -11.23
N GLN A 180 20.95 91.77 -11.62
CA GLN A 180 22.08 92.70 -11.45
C GLN A 180 22.16 93.69 -12.63
N PRO A 181 22.30 95.01 -12.37
CA PRO A 181 22.34 96.03 -13.41
C PRO A 181 23.63 95.95 -14.23
N PRO A 182 23.60 96.30 -15.53
CA PRO A 182 24.74 96.16 -16.40
C PRO A 182 25.68 97.37 -16.25
N GLU A 183 26.87 97.16 -15.70
CA GLU A 183 28.03 98.03 -15.95
C GLU A 183 29.12 97.22 -16.67
N ALA A 184 29.40 97.64 -17.91
CA ALA A 184 30.66 97.61 -18.67
C ALA A 184 31.79 96.64 -18.21
N ALA A 185 32.49 95.84 -19.04
CA ALA A 185 32.73 95.86 -20.48
C ALA A 185 33.58 94.62 -20.90
N HIS A 186 33.64 94.43 -22.22
CA HIS A 186 34.77 93.89 -23.02
C HIS A 186 34.96 92.37 -23.22
N ALA A 187 34.57 91.99 -24.44
CA ALA A 187 35.08 90.95 -25.34
C ALA A 187 36.44 90.30 -25.04
N GLN A 188 36.50 88.97 -25.15
CA GLN A 188 37.32 88.36 -26.21
C GLN A 188 36.86 86.94 -26.57
N ARG A 189 37.01 86.69 -27.86
CA ARG A 189 36.55 85.60 -28.70
C ARG A 189 37.65 84.54 -28.74
N THR A 190 37.35 83.26 -28.53
CA THR A 190 38.15 82.18 -29.15
C THR A 190 37.27 80.97 -29.46
N GLN A 191 37.22 80.65 -30.75
CA GLN A 191 36.63 79.45 -31.32
C GLN A 191 37.50 78.23 -31.01
N GLN A 192 36.88 77.05 -30.89
CA GLN A 192 37.28 75.78 -31.56
C GLN A 192 36.32 74.65 -31.13
N GLY A 193 35.67 74.01 -32.12
CA GLY A 193 35.09 72.66 -31.96
C GLY A 193 36.18 71.57 -32.08
N PRO A 194 35.88 70.29 -32.41
CA PRO A 194 34.57 69.67 -32.69
C PRO A 194 34.43 68.22 -32.12
N ILE A 195 33.33 67.53 -32.50
CA ILE A 195 33.11 66.07 -32.52
C ILE A 195 32.91 65.36 -31.16
N ALA A 196 31.66 65.04 -30.84
CA ALA A 196 31.33 63.79 -30.15
C ALA A 196 30.07 63.18 -30.79
N THR A 197 30.27 61.97 -31.27
CA THR A 197 29.35 61.10 -31.97
C THR A 197 28.03 60.92 -31.20
N GLY A 198 26.94 61.40 -31.82
CA GLY A 198 25.58 61.02 -31.45
C GLY A 198 25.36 59.54 -31.74
N ARG A 199 25.68 58.67 -30.78
CA ARG A 199 25.07 57.34 -30.70
C ARG A 199 23.63 57.55 -30.21
N GLN A 200 22.72 57.71 -31.17
CA GLN A 200 21.31 57.37 -30.99
C GLN A 200 21.23 55.90 -30.57
N SER A 201 21.28 55.68 -29.26
CA SER A 201 20.89 54.43 -28.66
C SER A 201 19.38 54.50 -28.56
N GLN A 202 18.70 53.97 -29.58
CA GLN A 202 17.26 53.78 -29.52
C GLN A 202 16.91 53.06 -28.21
N PRO A 203 15.97 53.56 -27.41
CA PRO A 203 15.33 52.71 -26.44
C PRO A 203 14.55 51.69 -27.27
N ARG A 204 15.07 50.45 -27.35
CA ARG A 204 14.26 49.30 -27.72
C ARG A 204 13.13 49.27 -26.69
N TYR A 205 11.98 49.81 -27.09
CA TYR A 205 10.68 49.41 -26.57
C TYR A 205 10.66 47.88 -26.65
N TYR A 206 10.98 47.23 -25.53
CA TYR A 206 10.48 45.90 -25.28
C TYR A 206 8.99 46.11 -25.05
N ASP A 207 8.26 46.03 -26.15
CA ASP A 207 6.85 45.73 -26.16
C ASP A 207 6.70 44.38 -25.44
N PRO A 208 6.23 44.33 -24.18
CA PRO A 208 5.78 43.09 -23.62
C PRO A 208 4.46 42.84 -24.32
N ARG A 209 4.51 42.16 -25.47
CA ARG A 209 3.33 41.54 -26.07
C ARG A 209 2.56 40.90 -24.92
N PRO A 210 1.34 41.37 -24.60
CA PRO A 210 0.45 40.52 -23.86
C PRO A 210 0.19 39.35 -24.79
N CYS A 211 0.64 38.17 -24.43
CA CYS A 211 -0.02 36.96 -24.89
C CYS A 211 -1.45 37.06 -24.38
N SER A 212 -2.29 37.71 -25.17
CA SER A 212 -3.73 37.55 -25.19
C SER A 212 -4.00 36.08 -25.50
N SER A 213 -3.98 35.27 -24.46
CA SER A 213 -4.79 34.06 -24.36
C SER A 213 -6.11 34.51 -23.72
N ALA A 214 -6.89 35.26 -24.51
CA ALA A 214 -8.33 35.25 -24.35
C ALA A 214 -8.85 33.90 -24.86
N GLU A 215 -10.01 33.52 -24.33
CA GLU A 215 -10.77 32.31 -24.63
C GLU A 215 -10.26 31.11 -23.82
N GLY A 216 -10.86 30.77 -22.67
CA GLY A 216 -12.30 30.76 -22.44
C GLY A 216 -12.97 29.62 -23.21
N GLU A 217 -12.30 28.48 -23.36
CA GLU A 217 -13.00 27.23 -23.61
C GLU A 217 -13.54 26.70 -22.28
N GLU A 218 -14.85 26.85 -22.12
CA GLU A 218 -15.68 26.00 -21.28
C GLU A 218 -15.26 24.55 -21.49
N PHE A 219 -14.47 24.01 -20.55
CA PHE A 219 -14.29 22.57 -20.46
C PHE A 219 -15.59 21.99 -19.96
N SER A 220 -16.44 21.73 -20.95
CA SER A 220 -17.66 20.98 -20.86
C SER A 220 -17.43 19.76 -19.98
N GLN A 221 -18.31 19.66 -19.01
CA GLN A 221 -18.59 18.52 -18.16
C GLN A 221 -18.72 17.27 -19.03
N GLY A 222 -17.59 16.61 -19.28
CA GLY A 222 -17.51 15.34 -19.96
C GLY A 222 -18.04 14.26 -19.04
N GLN A 223 -19.36 14.06 -19.06
CA GLN A 223 -19.98 12.79 -18.75
C GLN A 223 -19.35 11.72 -19.66
N ALA A 224 -18.30 11.07 -19.18
CA ALA A 224 -17.89 9.77 -19.70
C ALA A 224 -18.86 8.73 -19.16
N ARG A 225 -19.96 8.56 -19.91
CA ARG A 225 -20.76 7.34 -19.91
C ARG A 225 -19.84 6.12 -20.03
N LEU A 226 -20.04 5.19 -19.12
CA LEU A 226 -20.20 3.73 -19.34
C LEU A 226 -19.39 3.07 -20.47
N GLY A 227 -18.60 2.07 -20.05
CA GLY A 227 -17.98 1.06 -20.92
C GLY A 227 -16.47 1.30 -21.03
N LEU A 228 -15.60 0.47 -20.48
CA LEU A 228 -15.49 -0.96 -20.80
C LEU A 228 -14.94 -1.72 -19.60
N HIS A 229 -15.69 -2.73 -19.21
CA HIS A 229 -15.29 -3.85 -18.38
C HIS A 229 -14.01 -4.49 -18.97
N PRO A 230 -12.92 -4.69 -18.22
CA PRO A 230 -11.99 -5.76 -18.56
C PRO A 230 -12.74 -7.05 -18.26
N GLN A 231 -13.11 -7.75 -19.33
CA GLN A 231 -13.70 -9.07 -19.30
C GLN A 231 -12.70 -10.00 -18.59
N ARG A 232 -13.03 -10.33 -17.34
CA ARG A 232 -12.36 -11.35 -16.54
C ARG A 232 -12.54 -12.67 -17.29
N GLN A 233 -11.53 -13.06 -18.08
CA GLN A 233 -11.46 -14.39 -18.65
C GLN A 233 -11.38 -15.39 -17.50
N GLN A 234 -12.51 -16.04 -17.23
CA GLN A 234 -12.52 -17.27 -16.46
C GLN A 234 -11.82 -18.35 -17.29
N PRO A 235 -10.90 -19.14 -16.72
CA PRO A 235 -10.43 -20.34 -17.37
C PRO A 235 -11.59 -21.36 -17.38
N SER A 236 -12.15 -21.60 -18.57
CA SER A 236 -13.11 -22.65 -18.83
C SER A 236 -12.45 -24.02 -18.64
N LEU A 237 -12.85 -24.74 -17.60
CA LEU A 237 -12.58 -26.16 -17.45
C LEU A 237 -13.39 -26.91 -18.51
N SER A 238 -12.69 -27.43 -19.53
CA SER A 238 -13.22 -28.45 -20.44
C SER A 238 -12.58 -29.78 -20.07
N PRO A 239 -13.33 -30.83 -19.73
CA PRO A 239 -12.78 -32.15 -19.51
C PRO A 239 -12.56 -32.83 -20.87
N SER A 240 -11.32 -32.82 -21.35
CA SER A 240 -10.94 -33.64 -22.51
C SER A 240 -10.77 -35.09 -22.06
N SER A 241 -11.88 -35.82 -22.11
CA SER A 241 -11.90 -37.28 -22.08
C SER A 241 -11.24 -37.81 -23.36
N ARG A 242 -10.00 -38.28 -23.26
CA ARG A 242 -9.43 -39.20 -24.23
C ARG A 242 -8.68 -40.29 -23.48
N GLY A 243 -9.38 -41.41 -23.31
CA GLY A 243 -8.79 -42.63 -22.80
C GLY A 243 -7.67 -43.10 -23.73
N VAL A 244 -6.53 -43.39 -23.12
CA VAL A 244 -5.57 -44.36 -23.62
C VAL A 244 -5.41 -45.36 -22.49
N VAL A 245 -6.05 -46.52 -22.67
CA VAL A 245 -5.80 -47.72 -21.88
C VAL A 245 -4.46 -48.25 -22.37
N GLU A 246 -3.40 -47.94 -21.63
CA GLU A 246 -2.15 -48.71 -21.72
C GLU A 246 -2.12 -49.72 -20.58
N ASP A 247 -2.53 -50.92 -20.96
CA ASP A 247 -2.35 -52.16 -20.24
C ASP A 247 -0.88 -52.56 -20.37
N VAL A 248 -0.08 -52.31 -19.32
CA VAL A 248 1.19 -53.03 -19.10
C VAL A 248 1.29 -53.41 -17.63
N ARG A 249 0.65 -54.53 -17.31
CA ARG A 249 1.18 -55.48 -16.33
C ARG A 249 2.60 -55.88 -16.74
N SER A 250 3.61 -55.30 -16.11
CA SER A 250 4.93 -55.92 -15.97
C SER A 250 5.72 -55.20 -14.89
N GLY A 251 6.15 -55.94 -13.87
CA GLY A 251 7.14 -55.46 -12.90
C GLY A 251 6.70 -55.45 -11.45
N ILE A 252 6.23 -56.58 -10.92
CA ILE A 252 6.29 -56.85 -9.48
C ILE A 252 7.78 -57.01 -9.15
N GLY A 253 8.37 -56.05 -8.41
CA GLY A 253 9.67 -56.23 -7.76
C GLY A 253 10.74 -55.18 -8.03
N ALA A 254 10.47 -53.91 -7.73
CA ALA A 254 11.44 -52.92 -7.22
C ALA A 254 10.70 -51.59 -7.01
N TYR A 255 10.75 -51.03 -5.79
CA TYR A 255 10.20 -49.70 -5.49
C TYR A 255 10.76 -48.62 -6.47
N PRO A 256 9.95 -47.97 -7.31
CA PRO A 256 10.40 -46.86 -8.16
C PRO A 256 10.56 -45.52 -7.41
N GLY A 257 10.41 -45.51 -6.09
CA GLY A 257 10.26 -44.28 -5.29
C GLY A 257 11.55 -43.57 -4.89
N LEU A 258 12.71 -44.25 -4.89
CA LEU A 258 13.92 -43.66 -4.30
C LEU A 258 14.68 -42.70 -5.24
N ARG A 259 14.73 -42.96 -6.55
CA ARG A 259 15.53 -42.12 -7.47
C ARG A 259 14.86 -40.78 -7.84
N LYS A 260 13.53 -40.68 -7.75
CA LYS A 260 12.82 -39.41 -7.97
C LYS A 260 12.97 -38.43 -6.80
N GLY A 261 13.19 -38.95 -5.58
CA GLY A 261 13.40 -38.13 -4.40
C GLY A 261 14.72 -37.35 -4.44
N GLU A 262 15.82 -37.98 -4.85
CA GLU A 262 17.13 -37.32 -4.95
C GLU A 262 17.09 -36.15 -5.96
N GLU A 263 16.52 -36.35 -7.15
CA GLU A 263 16.37 -35.28 -8.14
C GLU A 263 15.48 -34.12 -7.64
N LEU A 264 14.40 -34.43 -6.91
CA LEU A 264 13.51 -33.44 -6.31
C LEU A 264 14.25 -32.61 -5.25
N THR A 265 15.01 -33.27 -4.37
CA THR A 265 15.78 -32.61 -3.31
C THR A 265 16.85 -31.69 -3.88
N GLU A 266 17.56 -32.10 -4.95
CA GLU A 266 18.51 -31.22 -5.61
C GLU A 266 17.86 -29.96 -6.22
N VAL A 267 16.66 -30.10 -6.79
CA VAL A 267 15.93 -28.96 -7.36
C VAL A 267 15.44 -28.02 -6.26
N VAL A 268 14.95 -28.55 -5.14
CA VAL A 268 14.57 -27.77 -3.96
C VAL A 268 15.78 -27.01 -3.41
N ASP A 269 16.91 -27.68 -3.19
CA ASP A 269 18.16 -27.05 -2.73
C ASP A 269 18.63 -25.93 -3.67
N LYS A 270 18.54 -26.15 -4.99
CA LYS A 270 18.88 -25.13 -6.00
C LYS A 270 17.92 -23.93 -5.92
N LEU A 271 16.62 -24.16 -5.71
CA LEU A 271 15.62 -23.10 -5.57
C LEU A 271 15.78 -22.33 -4.24
N GLU A 272 16.12 -23.00 -3.14
CA GLU A 272 16.39 -22.36 -1.86
C GLU A 272 17.64 -21.48 -1.91
N LYS A 273 18.73 -21.98 -2.50
CA LYS A 273 19.94 -21.18 -2.73
C LYS A 273 19.64 -19.95 -3.59
N LYS A 274 18.86 -20.11 -4.66
CA LYS A 274 18.40 -18.98 -5.50
C LYS A 274 17.56 -17.99 -4.70
N LEU A 275 16.63 -18.47 -3.89
CA LEU A 275 15.79 -17.63 -3.03
C LEU A 275 16.65 -16.79 -2.06
N GLN A 276 17.63 -17.43 -1.43
CA GLN A 276 18.53 -16.76 -0.49
C GLN A 276 19.34 -15.65 -1.19
N VAL A 277 19.92 -15.94 -2.36
CA VAL A 277 20.66 -14.95 -3.16
C VAL A 277 19.76 -13.80 -3.61
N ALA A 278 18.53 -14.09 -4.06
CA ALA A 278 17.57 -13.08 -4.48
C ALA A 278 17.17 -12.17 -3.30
N CYS A 279 16.95 -12.74 -2.10
CA CYS A 279 16.67 -11.96 -0.89
C CYS A 279 17.84 -11.06 -0.51
N GLN A 280 19.08 -11.57 -0.54
CA GLN A 280 20.28 -10.75 -0.26
C GLN A 280 20.43 -9.60 -1.26
N ARG A 281 20.20 -9.84 -2.55
CA ARG A 281 20.24 -8.79 -3.58
C ARG A 281 19.18 -7.72 -3.35
N ARG A 282 17.95 -8.12 -3.01
CA ARG A 282 16.87 -7.21 -2.62
C ARG A 282 17.30 -6.34 -1.43
N ASP A 283 17.86 -6.94 -0.38
CA ASP A 283 18.24 -6.20 0.84
C ASP A 283 19.36 -5.18 0.56
N VAL A 284 20.34 -5.55 -0.26
CA VAL A 284 21.39 -4.62 -0.71
C VAL A 284 20.81 -3.46 -1.52
N LEU A 285 19.85 -3.74 -2.41
CA LEU A 285 19.19 -2.74 -3.23
C LEU A 285 18.31 -1.80 -2.40
N GLU A 286 17.56 -2.34 -1.44
CA GLU A 286 16.79 -1.55 -0.46
C GLU A 286 17.70 -0.62 0.35
N ALA A 287 18.84 -1.14 0.83
CA ALA A 287 19.80 -0.32 1.56
C ALA A 287 20.36 0.83 0.70
N LYS A 288 20.60 0.59 -0.60
CA LYS A 288 21.00 1.64 -1.55
C LYS A 288 19.88 2.65 -1.80
N LEU A 289 18.63 2.18 -1.93
CA LEU A 289 17.47 3.03 -2.14
C LEU A 289 17.26 3.95 -0.93
N ARG A 290 17.29 3.41 0.30
CA ARG A 290 17.22 4.20 1.55
C ARG A 290 18.31 5.27 1.60
N LYS A 291 19.55 4.95 1.21
CA LYS A 291 20.64 5.95 1.12
C LYS A 291 20.30 7.07 0.15
N VAL A 292 19.76 6.75 -1.03
CA VAL A 292 19.35 7.77 -2.01
C VAL A 292 18.16 8.59 -1.52
N GLU A 293 17.26 8.01 -0.72
CA GLU A 293 16.12 8.72 -0.13
C GLU A 293 16.52 9.68 0.99
N THR A 294 17.53 9.32 1.79
CA THR A 294 18.06 10.23 2.82
C THR A 294 18.78 11.45 2.24
N VAL A 295 19.26 11.36 1.00
CA VAL A 295 19.91 12.47 0.32
C VAL A 295 18.86 13.25 -0.48
N ARG A 296 18.75 14.56 -0.22
CA ARG A 296 17.87 15.44 -1.01
C ARG A 296 18.23 15.34 -2.49
N ILE A 297 17.28 14.90 -3.32
CA ILE A 297 17.44 14.79 -4.77
C ILE A 297 17.58 16.20 -5.36
N ARG A 298 18.73 16.49 -5.98
CA ARG A 298 19.07 17.79 -6.57
C ARG A 298 19.06 17.78 -8.09
N SER A 299 19.20 16.62 -8.72
CA SER A 299 19.27 16.51 -10.18
C SER A 299 18.27 15.51 -10.78
N GLY A 300 17.92 15.70 -12.05
CA GLY A 300 17.12 14.75 -12.81
C GLY A 300 17.79 13.39 -12.97
N ALA A 301 19.13 13.35 -13.03
CA ALA A 301 19.90 12.11 -13.11
C ALA A 301 19.84 11.28 -11.82
N GLU A 302 19.76 11.93 -10.66
CA GLU A 302 19.52 11.25 -9.38
C GLU A 302 18.10 10.69 -9.30
N ARG A 303 17.10 11.46 -9.77
CA ARG A 303 15.72 10.99 -9.87
C ARG A 303 15.60 9.78 -10.79
N ALA A 304 16.25 9.80 -11.95
CA ALA A 304 16.27 8.67 -12.88
C ALA A 304 16.93 7.43 -12.27
N ARG A 305 18.04 7.62 -11.54
CA ARG A 305 18.70 6.53 -10.78
C ARG A 305 17.80 5.95 -9.71
N LYS A 306 17.07 6.78 -8.95
CA LYS A 306 16.08 6.31 -7.96
C LYS A 306 15.01 5.44 -8.62
N ILE A 307 14.38 5.94 -9.69
CA ILE A 307 13.34 5.21 -10.43
C ILE A 307 13.88 3.88 -10.99
N SER A 308 15.12 3.86 -11.49
CA SER A 308 15.76 2.64 -11.97
C SER A 308 15.90 1.60 -10.85
N MET A 309 16.33 2.02 -9.66
CA MET A 309 16.45 1.11 -8.51
C MET A 309 15.07 0.64 -8.01
N GLU A 310 14.05 1.50 -8.01
CA GLU A 310 12.68 1.10 -7.64
C GLU A 310 12.12 0.04 -8.60
N ARG A 311 12.38 0.18 -9.91
CA ARG A 311 12.01 -0.85 -10.90
C ARG A 311 12.75 -2.15 -10.69
N GLU A 312 14.05 -2.09 -10.44
CA GLU A 312 14.87 -3.27 -10.15
C GLU A 312 14.40 -3.98 -8.86
N LEU A 313 14.00 -3.23 -7.84
CA LEU A 313 13.42 -3.75 -6.61
C LEU A 313 12.14 -4.54 -6.87
N ALA A 314 11.23 -3.99 -7.69
CA ALA A 314 10.02 -4.67 -8.10
C ALA A 314 10.31 -5.96 -8.88
N THR A 315 11.36 -5.98 -9.72
CA THR A 315 11.76 -7.21 -10.42
C THR A 315 12.27 -8.29 -9.47
N PHE A 316 13.06 -7.94 -8.45
CA PHE A 316 13.51 -8.91 -7.44
C PHE A 316 12.36 -9.41 -6.56
N GLN A 317 11.40 -8.54 -6.21
CA GLN A 317 10.21 -8.97 -5.46
C GLN A 317 9.39 -9.99 -6.24
N LYS A 318 9.22 -9.78 -7.55
CA LYS A 318 8.56 -10.74 -8.43
C LYS A 318 9.34 -12.07 -8.50
N GLU A 319 10.66 -12.01 -8.72
CA GLU A 319 11.51 -13.21 -8.75
C GLU A 319 11.42 -14.02 -7.45
N ILE A 320 11.49 -13.36 -6.29
CA ILE A 320 11.32 -13.99 -4.97
C ILE A 320 9.95 -14.67 -4.86
N SER A 321 8.88 -14.02 -5.32
CA SER A 321 7.54 -14.60 -5.32
C SER A 321 7.46 -15.85 -6.19
N ASP A 322 8.00 -15.79 -7.41
CA ASP A 322 8.00 -16.90 -8.37
C ASP A 322 8.80 -18.11 -7.84
N ILE A 323 9.95 -17.86 -7.19
CA ILE A 323 10.73 -18.91 -6.52
C ILE A 323 9.95 -19.53 -5.36
N LYS A 324 9.29 -18.71 -4.51
CA LYS A 324 8.46 -19.20 -3.40
C LYS A 324 7.26 -20.00 -3.88
N MET A 325 6.64 -19.62 -5.00
CA MET A 325 5.56 -20.42 -5.60
C MET A 325 6.09 -21.75 -6.12
N SER A 326 7.26 -21.74 -6.78
CA SER A 326 7.91 -22.95 -7.27
C SER A 326 8.23 -23.91 -6.11
N LEU A 327 8.82 -23.40 -5.02
CA LEU A 327 9.07 -24.20 -3.81
C LEU A 327 7.79 -24.80 -3.23
N ARG A 328 6.72 -24.00 -3.08
CA ARG A 328 5.42 -24.52 -2.61
C ARG A 328 4.84 -25.60 -3.51
N SER A 329 4.96 -25.45 -4.83
CA SER A 329 4.50 -26.45 -5.79
C SER A 329 5.30 -27.76 -5.68
N MET A 330 6.61 -27.67 -5.44
CA MET A 330 7.48 -28.83 -5.26
C MET A 330 7.23 -29.52 -3.92
N SER A 331 7.04 -28.78 -2.82
CA SER A 331 6.66 -29.35 -1.52
C SER A 331 5.28 -30.00 -1.52
N ALA A 332 4.38 -29.58 -2.41
CA ALA A 332 3.08 -30.23 -2.58
C ALA A 332 3.17 -31.56 -3.35
N LEU A 333 4.22 -31.77 -4.15
CA LEU A 333 4.49 -33.03 -4.85
C LEU A 333 5.20 -34.07 -3.96
N ASP A 334 5.75 -33.63 -2.84
CA ASP A 334 6.46 -34.48 -1.86
C ASP A 334 5.53 -35.02 -0.74
N ARG A 335 4.24 -34.64 -0.75
CA ARG A 335 3.20 -35.11 0.19
C ARG A 335 2.27 -36.12 -0.48
#